data_AF-A0A967G3E4-F1
#
_entry.id   AF-A0A967G3E4-F1
#
_cell.length_a   1.000
_cell.length_b   1.000
_cell.length_c   1.000
_cell.angle_alpha   90.00
_cell.angle_beta   90.00
_cell.angle_gamma   90.00
#
_symmetry.space_group_name_H-M   'P 1'
#
loop_
_entity.id
_entity.type
_entity.pdbx_description
1 polymer ?
#
loop_
_entity_poly.entity_id
_entity_poly.type
_entity_poly.pdbx_seq_one_letter_code
_entity_poly.pdbx_strand_id
1 'polypeptide(L)'
;MEHLQRKLGISERRACRVIGQPRSTQRYNASLKTDEEALQSDIIRLATKYGRYGYRRITAMLRVSGWRVNHKRVERIWRQKGLKVPKKQPKRGRLWLNDGSCVRLRPTHRNHVWSYDFVM
;
A
#
# COMPACT_ATOMS: atom_id res chain seq x y z
N MET A 1 0.13 -9.52 -31.06
CA MET A 1 -0.58 -9.85 -32.32
C MET A 1 -0.80 -8.66 -33.22
N GLU A 2 -1.28 -7.53 -32.70
CA GLU A 2 -1.51 -6.28 -33.45
C GLU A 2 -0.28 -5.84 -34.28
N HIS A 3 0.92 -5.95 -33.71
CA HIS A 3 2.16 -5.63 -34.41
C HIS A 3 2.39 -6.48 -35.68
N LEU A 4 2.15 -7.80 -35.61
CA LEU A 4 2.34 -8.72 -36.74
C LEU A 4 1.27 -8.53 -37.81
N GLN A 5 0.01 -8.29 -37.40
CA GLN A 5 -1.08 -8.00 -38.34
C GLN A 5 -0.79 -6.72 -39.13
N ARG A 6 -0.32 -5.67 -38.46
CA ARG A 6 0.01 -4.38 -39.08
C ARG A 6 1.26 -4.43 -39.96
N LYS A 7 2.33 -5.11 -39.53
CA LYS A 7 3.58 -5.18 -40.33
C LYS A 7 3.48 -6.09 -41.54
N LEU A 8 2.75 -7.20 -41.43
CA LEU A 8 2.72 -8.24 -42.47
C LEU A 8 1.41 -8.27 -43.26
N GLY A 9 0.43 -7.43 -42.92
CA GLY A 9 -0.88 -7.40 -43.59
C GLY A 9 -1.68 -8.70 -43.47
N ILE A 10 -1.37 -9.52 -42.46
CA ILE A 10 -1.97 -10.85 -42.26
C ILE A 10 -3.08 -10.80 -41.21
N SER A 11 -4.07 -11.68 -41.34
CA SER A 11 -5.12 -11.83 -40.34
C SER A 11 -4.58 -12.36 -39.00
N GLU A 12 -5.24 -12.02 -37.89
CA GLU A 12 -4.98 -12.57 -36.55
C GLU A 12 -4.86 -14.10 -36.57
N ARG A 13 -5.72 -14.78 -37.34
CA ARG A 13 -5.71 -16.24 -37.47
C ARG A 13 -4.40 -16.75 -38.06
N ARG A 14 -3.92 -16.11 -39.14
CA ARG A 14 -2.67 -16.48 -39.81
C ARG A 14 -1.46 -16.16 -38.93
N ALA A 15 -1.45 -14.99 -38.29
CA ALA A 15 -0.41 -14.62 -37.35
C ALA A 15 -0.32 -15.59 -36.16
N CYS A 16 -1.45 -15.99 -35.55
CA CYS A 16 -1.49 -16.92 -34.40
C CYS A 16 -0.97 -18.31 -34.80
N ARG A 17 -1.33 -18.78 -36.00
CA ARG A 17 -0.87 -20.06 -36.53
C ARG A 17 0.64 -20.07 -36.75
N VAL A 18 1.20 -19.00 -37.31
CA VAL A 18 2.65 -18.90 -37.61
C VAL A 18 3.50 -18.89 -36.34
N ILE A 19 3.05 -18.19 -35.29
CA ILE A 19 3.79 -18.09 -34.03
C ILE A 19 3.46 -19.21 -33.01
N GLY A 20 2.54 -20.11 -33.35
CA GLY A 20 2.10 -21.18 -32.45
C GLY A 20 1.27 -20.71 -31.24
N GLN A 21 0.71 -19.50 -31.26
CA GLN A 21 -0.06 -18.98 -30.13
C GLN A 21 -1.56 -19.32 -30.23
N PRO A 22 -2.19 -19.84 -29.16
CA PRO A 22 -3.63 -20.07 -29.13
C PRO A 22 -4.43 -18.77 -29.30
N ARG A 23 -5.43 -18.79 -30.19
CA ARG A 23 -6.32 -17.64 -30.44
C ARG A 23 -7.15 -17.24 -29.22
N SER A 24 -7.49 -18.20 -28.36
CA SER A 24 -8.24 -17.96 -27.12
C SER A 24 -7.49 -17.01 -26.19
N THR A 25 -6.17 -17.13 -26.10
CA THR A 25 -5.31 -16.23 -25.32
C THR A 25 -5.35 -14.80 -25.86
N GLN A 26 -5.42 -14.64 -27.18
CA GLN A 26 -5.44 -13.32 -27.83
C GLN A 26 -6.81 -12.65 -27.80
N ARG A 27 -7.87 -13.45 -27.71
CA ARG A 27 -9.26 -12.99 -27.62
C ARG A 27 -9.76 -12.89 -26.18
N TYR A 28 -8.94 -13.28 -25.21
CA TYR A 28 -9.30 -13.20 -23.81
C TYR A 28 -9.38 -11.75 -23.37
N ASN A 29 -10.60 -11.28 -23.13
CA ASN A 29 -10.84 -10.00 -22.48
C ASN A 29 -10.96 -10.24 -20.98
N ALA A 30 -10.07 -9.63 -20.19
CA ALA A 30 -10.21 -9.64 -18.75
C ALA A 30 -11.49 -8.88 -18.37
N SER A 31 -12.51 -9.61 -17.93
CA SER A 31 -13.73 -9.00 -17.40
C SER A 31 -13.41 -8.41 -16.02
N LEU A 32 -13.53 -7.09 -15.90
CA LEU A 32 -13.58 -6.43 -14.61
C LEU A 32 -14.93 -6.77 -13.97
N LYS A 33 -14.91 -7.18 -12.71
CA LYS A 33 -16.15 -7.44 -11.99
C LYS A 33 -16.90 -6.13 -11.76
N THR A 34 -18.21 -6.16 -11.90
CA THR A 34 -19.09 -4.99 -11.70
C THR A 34 -18.93 -4.34 -10.32
N ASP A 35 -18.51 -5.10 -9.31
CA ASP A 35 -18.31 -4.63 -7.93
C ASP A 35 -16.97 -3.93 -7.68
N GLU A 36 -16.07 -3.85 -8.69
CA GLU A 36 -14.71 -3.36 -8.49
C GLU A 36 -14.65 -1.87 -8.16
N GLU A 37 -15.51 -1.06 -8.77
CA GLU A 37 -15.59 0.38 -8.50
C GLU A 37 -16.09 0.65 -7.08
N ALA A 38 -17.16 -0.04 -6.66
CA ALA A 38 -17.71 0.07 -5.31
C ALA A 38 -16.71 -0.42 -4.25
N LEU A 39 -16.00 -1.52 -4.50
CA LEU A 39 -14.95 -1.99 -3.60
C LEU A 39 -13.80 -0.98 -3.50
N GLN A 40 -13.42 -0.38 -4.62
CA GLN A 40 -12.34 0.59 -4.66
C GLN A 40 -12.70 1.88 -3.92
N SER A 41 -13.93 2.39 -4.06
CA SER A 41 -14.39 3.57 -3.33
C SER A 41 -14.40 3.32 -1.82
N ASP A 42 -14.84 2.14 -1.38
CA ASP A 42 -14.81 1.75 0.04
C ASP A 42 -13.39 1.59 0.59
N ILE A 43 -12.47 1.00 -0.19
CA ILE A 43 -11.05 0.92 0.17
C ILE A 43 -10.48 2.32 0.39
N ILE A 44 -10.72 3.24 -0.55
CA ILE A 44 -10.22 4.62 -0.46
C ILE A 44 -10.83 5.31 0.76
N ARG A 45 -12.15 5.21 0.95
CA ARG A 45 -12.85 5.77 2.12
C ARG A 45 -12.24 5.31 3.44
N LEU A 46 -11.99 4.01 3.59
CA LEU A 46 -11.38 3.45 4.80
C LEU A 46 -9.90 3.84 4.95
N ALA A 47 -9.14 3.87 3.85
CA ALA A 47 -7.75 4.29 3.88
C ALA A 47 -7.60 5.77 4.29
N THR A 48 -8.46 6.65 3.78
CA THR A 48 -8.50 8.07 4.16
C THR A 48 -8.89 8.25 5.62
N LYS A 49 -9.90 7.50 6.10
CA LYS A 49 -10.31 7.54 7.52
C LYS A 49 -9.24 6.99 8.45
N TYR A 50 -8.50 5.96 8.03
CA TYR A 50 -7.51 5.26 8.84
C TYR A 50 -6.13 5.22 8.15
N GLY A 51 -5.50 6.39 7.98
CA GLY A 51 -4.25 6.52 7.19
C GLY A 51 -3.03 5.71 7.67
N ARG A 52 -3.07 5.11 8.87
CA ARG A 52 -2.02 4.20 9.37
C ARG A 52 -2.32 2.72 9.13
N TYR A 53 -3.52 2.39 8.66
CA TYR A 53 -3.94 1.01 8.48
C TYR A 53 -3.49 0.53 7.10
N GLY A 54 -2.80 -0.62 7.08
CA GLY A 54 -2.44 -1.29 5.84
C GLY A 54 -3.57 -2.14 5.29
N TYR A 55 -3.38 -2.63 4.06
CA TYR A 55 -4.37 -3.42 3.32
C TYR A 55 -4.91 -4.62 4.12
N ARG A 56 -4.12 -5.26 4.99
CA ARG A 56 -4.56 -6.40 5.83
C ARG A 56 -5.65 -5.99 6.82
N ARG A 57 -5.50 -4.83 7.48
CA ARG A 57 -6.45 -4.32 8.47
C ARG A 57 -7.70 -3.77 7.79
N ILE A 58 -7.53 -3.11 6.65
CA ILE A 58 -8.67 -2.69 5.81
C ILE A 58 -9.44 -3.89 5.26
N THR A 59 -8.77 -4.98 4.87
CA THR A 59 -9.45 -6.22 4.43
C THR A 59 -10.34 -6.79 5.54
N ALA A 60 -9.88 -6.78 6.80
CA ALA A 60 -10.69 -7.21 7.93
C ALA A 60 -11.92 -6.30 8.11
N MET A 61 -11.76 -4.98 8.04
CA MET A 61 -12.87 -4.03 8.13
C MET A 61 -13.89 -4.21 7.00
N LEU A 62 -13.42 -4.38 5.76
CA LEU A 62 -14.29 -4.64 4.61
C LEU A 62 -15.15 -5.89 4.83
N ARG A 63 -14.56 -6.96 5.37
CA ARG A 63 -15.31 -8.19 5.69
C ARG A 63 -16.36 -7.98 6.77
N VAL A 64 -16.06 -7.18 7.79
CA VAL A 64 -17.03 -6.78 8.83
C VAL A 64 -18.17 -5.96 8.21
N SER A 65 -17.88 -5.12 7.22
CA SER A 65 -18.87 -4.37 6.45
C SER A 65 -19.62 -5.21 5.39
N GLY A 66 -19.45 -6.55 5.39
CA GLY A 66 -20.19 -7.46 4.51
C GLY A 66 -19.48 -7.84 3.21
N TRP A 67 -18.32 -7.28 2.91
CA TRP A 67 -17.58 -7.61 1.68
C TRP A 67 -16.95 -9.02 1.75
N ARG A 68 -17.34 -9.89 0.82
CA ARG A 68 -16.69 -11.20 0.61
C ARG A 68 -15.46 -11.06 -0.29
N VAL A 69 -14.38 -10.47 0.25
CA VAL A 69 -13.15 -10.18 -0.51
C VAL A 69 -11.92 -10.92 0.02
N ASN A 70 -11.04 -11.31 -0.92
CA ASN A 70 -9.73 -11.85 -0.63
C ASN A 70 -8.72 -10.72 -0.41
N HIS A 71 -7.82 -10.88 0.57
CA HIS A 71 -6.74 -9.94 0.85
C HIS A 71 -5.85 -9.66 -0.37
N LYS A 72 -5.64 -10.63 -1.26
CA LYS A 72 -4.86 -10.42 -2.51
C LYS A 72 -5.52 -9.41 -3.45
N ARG A 73 -6.87 -9.41 -3.52
CA ARG A 73 -7.63 -8.45 -4.33
C ARG A 73 -7.50 -7.04 -3.77
N VAL A 74 -7.63 -6.91 -2.44
CA VAL A 74 -7.48 -5.63 -1.74
C VAL A 74 -6.05 -5.12 -1.88
N GLU A 75 -5.03 -5.99 -1.75
CA GLU A 75 -3.63 -5.63 -1.96
C GLU A 75 -3.34 -5.13 -3.37
N ARG A 76 -3.91 -5.77 -4.41
CA ARG A 76 -3.79 -5.29 -5.80
C ARG A 76 -4.31 -3.86 -5.95
N ILE A 77 -5.54 -3.62 -5.50
CA ILE A 77 -6.17 -2.29 -5.58
C ILE A 77 -5.37 -1.27 -4.76
N TRP A 78 -4.89 -1.68 -3.59
CA TRP A 78 -4.05 -0.86 -2.70
C TRP A 78 -2.78 -0.36 -3.39
N ARG A 79 -2.09 -1.25 -4.12
CA ARG A 79 -0.89 -0.90 -4.90
C ARG A 79 -1.25 -0.01 -6.09
N GLN A 80 -2.32 -0.32 -6.81
CA GLN A 80 -2.78 0.49 -7.96
C GLN A 80 -3.17 1.92 -7.56
N LYS A 81 -3.71 2.10 -6.35
CA LYS A 81 -4.11 3.42 -5.81
C LYS A 81 -3.01 4.14 -5.04
N GLY A 82 -1.81 3.56 -4.94
CA GLY A 82 -0.69 4.21 -4.26
C GLY A 82 -0.91 4.43 -2.76
N LEU A 83 -1.77 3.64 -2.10
CA LEU A 83 -2.16 3.81 -0.69
C LEU A 83 -1.06 3.36 0.30
N LYS A 84 0.21 3.45 -0.08
CA LYS A 84 1.33 2.95 0.71
C LYS A 84 1.37 3.67 2.05
N VAL A 85 1.20 2.91 3.14
CA VAL A 85 1.31 3.45 4.49
C VAL A 85 2.75 3.96 4.69
N PRO A 86 2.94 5.24 5.05
CA PRO A 86 4.26 5.77 5.34
C PRO A 86 4.92 4.97 6.45
N LYS A 87 6.23 4.71 6.33
CA LYS A 87 6.97 4.11 7.44
C LYS A 87 6.86 5.05 8.64
N LYS A 88 6.57 4.49 9.81
CA LYS A 88 6.63 5.23 11.07
C LYS A 88 8.03 5.85 11.15
N GLN A 89 8.09 7.17 11.26
CA GLN A 89 9.37 7.83 11.47
C GLN A 89 9.97 7.25 12.76
N PRO A 90 11.24 6.79 12.74
CA PRO A 90 11.90 6.37 13.96
C PRO A 90 11.88 7.55 14.93
N LYS A 91 11.76 7.26 16.23
CA LYS A 91 11.93 8.30 17.24
C LYS A 91 13.32 8.88 17.05
N ARG A 92 13.43 10.08 16.49
CA ARG A 92 14.70 10.81 16.47
C ARG A 92 14.99 11.16 17.93
N GLY A 93 16.18 10.82 18.41
CA GLY A 93 16.68 11.37 19.67
C GLY A 93 16.64 12.90 19.61
N ARG A 94 16.56 13.57 20.77
CA ARG A 94 16.42 15.03 20.84
C ARG A 94 17.46 15.70 19.94
N LEU A 95 16.96 16.47 18.96
CA LEU A 95 17.77 17.44 18.23
C LEU A 95 17.96 18.61 19.19
N TRP A 96 19.17 18.70 19.74
CA TRP A 96 19.59 19.77 20.62
C TRP A 96 19.68 21.09 19.82
N LEU A 97 19.02 22.14 20.30
CA LEU A 97 19.38 23.53 20.02
C LEU A 97 19.76 24.18 21.37
N ASN A 98 20.78 25.02 21.32
CA ASN A 98 21.69 25.42 22.39
C ASN A 98 21.13 26.52 23.34
N ASP A 99 20.01 26.31 24.03
CA ASP A 99 19.50 27.38 24.94
C ASP A 99 18.67 26.93 26.16
N GLY A 100 18.97 25.76 26.74
CA GLY A 100 18.70 25.56 28.18
C GLY A 100 17.53 24.65 28.57
N SER A 101 17.25 23.60 27.81
CA SER A 101 16.38 22.51 28.29
C SER A 101 17.15 21.49 29.17
N CYS A 102 16.48 20.94 30.18
CA CYS A 102 16.94 19.97 31.19
C CYS A 102 18.10 19.05 30.73
N VAL A 103 19.33 19.49 30.97
CA VAL A 103 20.54 18.69 30.75
C VAL A 103 20.69 17.75 31.94
N ARG A 104 20.80 16.43 31.69
CA ARG A 104 21.38 15.53 32.70
C ARG A 104 22.85 15.91 32.84
N LEU A 105 23.14 16.73 33.84
CA LEU A 105 24.51 17.02 34.25
C LEU A 105 25.19 15.69 34.60
N ARG A 106 26.45 15.51 34.18
CA ARG A 106 27.24 14.36 34.63
C ARG A 106 27.63 14.63 36.09
N PRO A 107 27.25 13.79 37.07
CA PRO A 107 27.61 14.02 38.46
C PRO A 107 29.13 13.96 38.61
N THR A 108 29.74 15.04 39.11
CA THR A 108 31.19 15.13 39.34
C THR A 108 31.55 14.78 40.79
N HIS A 109 30.59 14.89 41.71
CA HIS A 109 30.73 14.60 43.13
C HIS A 109 29.38 14.16 43.73
N ARG A 110 29.43 13.68 44.98
CA ARG A 110 28.23 13.22 45.70
C ARG A 110 27.24 14.39 45.85
N ASN A 111 25.95 14.14 45.60
CA ASN A 111 24.85 15.12 45.64
C ASN A 111 24.84 16.21 44.55
N HIS A 112 25.62 16.07 43.48
CA HIS A 112 25.73 17.07 42.41
C HIS A 112 24.48 17.22 41.52
N VAL A 113 23.68 16.16 41.34
CA VAL A 113 22.56 16.15 40.38
C VAL A 113 21.35 15.46 41.00
N TRP A 114 20.19 16.12 40.94
CA TRP A 114 18.92 15.60 41.43
C TRP A 114 17.96 15.44 40.25
N SER A 115 17.34 14.27 40.11
CA SER A 115 16.27 14.04 39.13
C SER A 115 14.97 13.73 39.85
N TYR A 116 13.87 14.31 39.37
CA TYR A 116 12.53 14.00 39.84
C TYR A 116 11.91 12.97 38.91
N ASP A 117 11.66 11.75 39.39
CA ASP A 117 11.01 10.68 38.63
C ASP A 117 9.51 10.65 39.00
N PHE A 118 8.69 11.41 38.29
CA PHE A 118 7.23 11.24 38.38
C PHE A 118 6.77 10.23 37.32
N VAL A 119 6.03 9.21 37.76
CA VAL A 119 5.28 8.29 36.89
C VAL A 119 3.81 8.68 36.99
N MET A 120 3.18 9.01 35.86
CA MET A 120 1.72 9.10 35.70
C MET A 120 1.32 8.32 34.45
#